data_AF-A0A3P6S011-F1
#
_entry.id   AF-A0A3P6S011-F1
#
_cell.length_a   1.000
_cell.length_b   1.000
_cell.length_c   1.000
_cell.angle_alpha   90.00
_cell.angle_beta   90.00
_cell.angle_gamma   90.00
#
_symmetry.space_group_name_H-M   'P 1'
#
loop_
_entity.id
_entity.type
_entity.pdbx_description
1 polymer ?
#
loop_
_entity_poly.entity_id
_entity_poly.type
_entity_poly.pdbx_seq_one_letter_code
_entity_poly.pdbx_strand_id
1 'polypeptide(L)'
;MIENPIEYQHAFFKASHKLANIDGNVIVSGVFNNDYRSSQMTTENLDLFYRSLKSFYKICCEEQQEVYINSDELLVVDNSQMLIGAPAQCGREMKVRIFA
;
A
#
# COMPACT_ATOMS: atom_id res chain seq x y z
N MET A 1 -6.10 8.97 18.87
CA MET A 1 -5.69 8.03 17.81
C MET A 1 -4.45 7.32 18.30
N ILE A 2 -4.42 5.99 18.26
CA ILE A 2 -3.25 5.24 18.71
C ILE A 2 -2.12 5.50 17.72
N GLU A 3 -1.02 6.07 18.18
CA GLU A 3 0.20 6.26 17.41
C GLU A 3 0.92 4.92 17.30
N ASN A 4 0.43 4.08 16.39
CA ASN A 4 1.04 2.79 16.05
C ASN A 4 1.74 2.93 14.69
N PRO A 5 2.90 3.62 14.61
CA PRO A 5 3.60 3.73 13.36
C PRO A 5 4.15 2.35 12.96
N ILE A 6 4.01 2.03 11.68
CA ILE A 6 4.52 0.81 11.07
C ILE A 6 5.95 1.08 10.63
N GLU A 7 6.86 0.23 11.06
CA GLU A 7 8.24 0.28 10.62
C GLU A 7 8.41 -0.37 9.26
N TYR A 8 9.20 0.28 8.40
CA TYR A 8 9.63 -0.21 7.10
C TYR A 8 11.15 -0.26 7.07
N GLN A 9 11.71 -1.33 6.51
CA GLN A 9 13.15 -1.50 6.39
C GLN A 9 13.51 -2.11 5.02
N HIS A 10 14.47 -1.48 4.34
CA HIS A 10 15.07 -2.01 3.14
C HIS A 10 16.56 -1.66 3.09
N ALA A 11 17.43 -2.69 3.06
CA ALA A 11 18.88 -2.54 3.17
C ALA A 11 19.27 -1.68 4.41
N PHE A 12 19.88 -0.52 4.18
CA PHE A 12 20.30 0.43 5.22
C PHE A 12 19.26 1.53 5.52
N PHE A 13 18.14 1.56 4.79
CA PHE A 13 17.06 2.52 5.02
C PHE A 13 16.06 1.97 6.04
N LYS A 14 15.66 2.82 6.99
CA LYS A 14 14.60 2.57 7.97
C LYS A 14 13.69 3.78 8.04
N ALA A 15 12.39 3.55 8.08
CA ALA A 15 11.39 4.59 8.25
C ALA A 15 10.22 4.08 9.10
N SER A 16 9.49 4.99 9.72
CA SER A 16 8.34 4.68 10.56
C SER A 16 7.18 5.58 10.16
N HIS A 17 6.07 4.99 9.70
CA HIS A 17 4.95 5.72 9.11
C HIS A 17 3.61 5.26 9.68
N LYS A 18 2.65 6.18 9.79
CA LYS A 18 1.23 5.79 9.90
C LYS A 18 0.79 5.22 8.55
N LEU A 19 -0.13 4.26 8.58
CA LEU A 19 -0.69 3.68 7.35
C LEU A 19 -1.43 4.74 6.52
N ALA A 20 -2.14 5.65 7.22
CA ALA A 20 -2.83 6.79 6.63
C ALA A 20 -2.58 8.04 7.48
N ASN A 21 -2.35 9.17 6.81
CA ASN A 21 -2.38 10.50 7.41
C ASN A 21 -3.79 11.06 7.21
N ILE A 22 -4.38 11.56 8.30
CA ILE A 22 -5.76 12.05 8.32
C ILE A 22 -5.75 13.51 8.76
N ASP A 23 -6.39 14.38 7.98
CA ASP A 23 -6.65 15.77 8.31
C ASP A 23 -8.14 16.06 8.17
N GLY A 24 -8.78 16.62 9.20
CA GLY A 24 -10.21 16.95 9.16
C GLY A 24 -11.16 15.79 8.82
N ASN A 25 -10.83 14.55 9.20
CA ASN A 25 -11.52 13.29 8.81
C ASN A 25 -11.35 12.86 7.35
N VAL A 26 -10.46 13.50 6.61
CA VAL A 26 -10.11 13.13 5.23
C VAL A 26 -8.74 12.44 5.25
N ILE A 27 -8.62 11.34 4.52
CA ILE A 27 -7.31 10.71 4.28
C ILE A 27 -6.57 11.60 3.27
N VAL A 28 -5.44 12.16 3.68
CA VAL A 28 -4.63 13.07 2.85
C VAL A 28 -3.39 12.40 2.28
N SER A 29 -3.02 11.21 2.75
CA SER A 29 -2.00 10.35 2.14
C SER A 29 -1.94 8.99 2.83
N GLY A 30 -1.43 7.96 2.17
CA GLY A 30 -1.18 6.65 2.75
C GLY A 30 0.21 6.12 2.43
N VAL A 31 0.73 5.26 3.30
CA VAL A 31 1.97 4.50 3.07
C VAL A 31 1.69 3.04 3.38
N PHE A 32 1.80 2.20 2.36
CA PHE A 32 1.69 0.75 2.55
C PHE A 32 2.53 0.00 1.51
N ASN A 33 3.50 -0.79 1.99
CA ASN A 33 4.25 -1.75 1.19
C ASN A 33 4.54 -2.97 2.07
N ASN A 34 3.86 -4.10 1.78
CA ASN A 34 3.97 -5.28 2.63
C ASN A 34 5.35 -5.93 2.59
N ASP A 35 6.09 -5.81 1.48
CA ASP A 35 7.38 -6.47 1.29
C ASP A 35 8.48 -5.84 2.15
N TYR A 36 8.38 -4.53 2.39
CA TYR A 36 9.35 -3.79 3.21
C TYR A 36 8.87 -3.53 4.64
N ARG A 37 7.64 -3.92 4.98
CA ARG A 37 7.11 -3.77 6.34
C ARG A 37 7.87 -4.69 7.30
N SER A 38 8.34 -4.14 8.41
CA SER A 38 8.96 -4.91 9.49
C SER A 38 7.99 -5.97 10.04
N SER A 39 8.51 -7.17 10.30
CA SER A 39 7.79 -8.23 11.01
C SER A 39 7.69 -7.96 12.51
N GLN A 40 8.54 -7.07 13.04
CA GLN A 40 8.48 -6.62 14.42
C GLN A 40 7.42 -5.53 14.53
N MET A 41 6.21 -5.92 14.92
CA MET A 41 5.13 -4.99 15.21
C MET A 41 5.02 -4.76 16.72
N THR A 42 5.14 -3.50 17.14
CA THR A 42 5.08 -3.07 18.54
C THR A 42 3.66 -2.72 19.00
N THR A 43 2.63 -3.02 18.20
CA THR A 43 1.25 -2.64 18.52
C THR A 43 0.67 -3.53 19.61
N GLU A 44 0.07 -2.94 20.64
CA GLU A 44 -0.60 -3.66 21.74
C GLU A 44 -1.80 -4.52 21.28
N ASN A 45 -2.33 -4.27 20.06
CA ASN A 45 -3.50 -4.96 19.52
C ASN A 45 -3.25 -5.50 18.09
N LEU A 46 -2.33 -6.47 18.00
CA LEU A 46 -1.90 -7.10 16.75
C LEU A 46 -3.06 -7.74 15.97
N ASP A 47 -4.00 -8.40 16.67
CA ASP A 47 -5.14 -9.07 16.04
C ASP A 47 -6.08 -8.08 15.35
N LEU A 48 -6.43 -6.98 16.02
CA LEU A 48 -7.29 -5.96 15.42
C LEU A 48 -6.61 -5.31 14.21
N PHE A 49 -5.30 -5.07 14.30
CA PHE A 49 -4.53 -4.53 13.19
C PHE A 49 -4.58 -5.45 11.97
N TYR A 50 -4.27 -6.74 12.11
CA TYR A 50 -4.31 -7.68 10.98
C TYR A 50 -5.72 -7.92 10.44
N ARG A 51 -6.75 -7.91 11.30
CA ARG A 51 -8.15 -7.94 10.83
C ARG A 51 -8.48 -6.72 9.98
N SER A 52 -8.05 -5.54 10.41
CA SER A 52 -8.26 -4.29 9.67
C SER A 52 -7.51 -4.30 8.34
N LEU A 53 -6.25 -4.74 8.32
CA LEU A 53 -5.49 -4.91 7.08
C LEU A 53 -6.14 -5.89 6.11
N LYS A 54 -6.69 -7.00 6.61
CA LYS A 54 -7.38 -7.98 5.78
C LYS A 54 -8.64 -7.42 5.14
N SER A 55 -9.43 -6.64 5.90
CA SER A 55 -10.59 -5.92 5.36
C SER A 55 -10.17 -4.88 4.32
N PHE A 56 -9.10 -4.12 4.59
CA PHE A 56 -8.56 -3.15 3.64
C PHE A 56 -8.09 -3.82 2.34
N TYR A 57 -7.36 -4.93 2.43
CA TYR A 57 -6.95 -5.72 1.26
C TYR A 57 -8.14 -6.18 0.42
N LYS A 58 -9.22 -6.62 1.08
CA LYS A 58 -10.45 -7.03 0.39
C LYS A 58 -11.05 -5.88 -0.41
N ILE A 59 -11.17 -4.69 0.20
CA ILE A 59 -11.65 -3.48 -0.48
C ILE A 59 -10.75 -3.13 -1.67
N CYS A 60 -9.43 -3.13 -1.48
CA CYS A 60 -8.49 -2.88 -2.57
C CYS A 60 -8.71 -3.86 -3.73
N CYS A 61 -8.93 -5.15 -3.43
CA CYS A 61 -9.15 -6.15 -4.46
C CYS A 61 -10.48 -5.98 -5.22
N GLU A 62 -11.52 -5.47 -4.56
CA GLU A 62 -12.85 -5.23 -5.12
C GLU A 62 -12.88 -3.96 -5.99
N GLU A 63 -12.14 -2.92 -5.60
CA GLU A 63 -12.19 -1.59 -6.22
C GLU A 63 -11.00 -1.29 -7.15
N GLN A 64 -9.95 -2.12 -7.15
CA GLN A 64 -8.78 -1.91 -8.01
C GLN A 64 -9.14 -1.91 -9.50
N GLN A 65 -8.38 -1.14 -10.27
CA GLN A 65 -8.47 -1.08 -11.71
C GLN A 65 -7.23 -1.71 -12.33
N GLU A 66 -7.42 -2.50 -13.39
CA GLU A 66 -6.31 -3.05 -14.18
C GLU A 66 -5.95 -2.08 -15.31
N VAL A 67 -4.68 -1.72 -15.39
CA VAL A 67 -4.14 -0.80 -16.40
C VAL A 67 -3.08 -1.52 -17.22
N TYR A 68 -3.21 -1.41 -18.53
CA TYR A 68 -2.27 -1.93 -19.51
C TYR A 68 -1.33 -0.79 -19.93
N ILE A 69 -0.04 -1.09 -20.00
CA ILE A 69 1.00 -0.11 -20.37
C ILE A 69 1.72 -0.64 -21.60
N ASN A 70 1.58 0.05 -22.74
CA ASN A 70 2.29 -0.28 -23.97
C ASN A 70 3.77 0.14 -23.88
N SER A 71 4.60 -0.35 -24.80
CA SER A 71 6.06 -0.10 -24.81
C SER A 71 6.46 1.37 -24.94
N ASP A 72 5.55 2.21 -25.45
CA ASP A 72 5.70 3.63 -25.70
C ASP A 72 4.91 4.51 -24.70
N GLU A 73 4.27 3.90 -23.72
CA GLU A 73 3.45 4.58 -22.72
C GLU A 73 4.17 4.71 -21.37
N LEU A 74 3.78 5.74 -20.61
CA LEU A 74 4.25 5.99 -19.26
C LEU A 74 3.07 6.16 -18.32
N LEU A 75 3.05 5.40 -17.23
CA LEU A 75 2.13 5.61 -16.12
C LEU A 75 2.77 6.53 -15.08
N VAL A 76 2.10 7.65 -14.79
CA VAL A 76 2.47 8.59 -13.72
C VAL A 76 1.39 8.57 -12.67
N VAL A 77 1.77 8.38 -11.41
CA VAL A 77 0.85 8.36 -10.26
C VAL A 77 1.32 9.26 -9.13
N ASP A 78 0.36 9.73 -8.33
CA ASP A 78 0.66 10.26 -7.01
C ASP A 78 0.79 9.11 -6.01
N ASN A 79 2.02 8.73 -5.69
CA ASN A 79 2.33 7.63 -4.78
C ASN A 79 1.92 7.92 -3.31
N SER A 80 1.50 9.15 -2.99
CA SER A 80 0.92 9.46 -1.69
C SER A 80 -0.56 9.09 -1.59
N GLN A 81 -1.27 9.00 -2.73
CA GLN A 81 -2.70 8.72 -2.79
C GLN A 81 -3.02 7.34 -3.37
N MET A 82 -2.12 6.78 -4.19
CA MET A 82 -2.39 5.55 -4.92
C MET A 82 -1.52 4.38 -4.47
N LEU A 83 -2.11 3.20 -4.40
CA LEU A 83 -1.41 1.93 -4.28
C LEU A 83 -1.30 1.27 -5.66
N ILE A 84 -0.12 0.76 -5.99
CA ILE A 84 0.13 0.00 -7.21
C ILE A 84 0.63 -1.39 -6.86
N GLY A 85 0.07 -2.41 -7.52
CA GLY A 85 0.60 -3.77 -7.53
C GLY A 85 0.77 -4.29 -8.94
N ALA A 86 1.82 -5.06 -9.20
CA ALA A 86 1.97 -5.76 -10.48
C ALA A 86 1.41 -7.19 -10.34
N PRO A 87 0.36 -7.59 -11.08
CA PRO A 87 -0.07 -8.98 -11.11
C PRO A 87 1.03 -9.86 -11.72
N ALA A 88 1.00 -11.16 -11.42
CA ALA A 88 1.87 -12.12 -12.10
C ALA A 88 1.60 -12.08 -13.61
N GLN A 89 2.63 -11.78 -14.41
CA GLN A 89 2.48 -11.55 -15.84
C GLN A 89 2.75 -12.82 -16.65
N CYS A 90 1.97 -13.00 -17.71
CA CYS A 90 2.20 -13.99 -18.77
C CYS A 90 2.26 -13.25 -20.11
N GLY A 91 3.07 -13.72 -21.06
CA GLY A 91 3.09 -13.17 -22.42
C GLY A 91 3.80 -11.81 -22.60
N ARG A 92 4.54 -11.32 -21.59
CA ARG A 92 5.25 -10.02 -21.59
C ARG A 92 4.34 -8.79 -21.72
N GLU A 93 3.07 -8.93 -21.36
CA GLU A 93 2.15 -7.79 -21.29
C GLU A 93 2.37 -7.04 -19.97
N MET A 94 2.79 -5.77 -20.06
CA MET A 94 2.96 -4.94 -18.87
C MET A 94 1.59 -4.49 -18.36
N LYS A 95 1.18 -5.09 -17.24
CA LYS A 95 -0.06 -4.77 -16.53
C LYS A 95 0.24 -4.39 -15.10
N VAL A 96 -0.54 -3.44 -14.60
CA VAL A 96 -0.54 -3.07 -13.19
C VAL A 96 -1.97 -2.97 -12.69
N ARG A 97 -2.14 -3.14 -11.39
CA ARG A 97 -3.39 -2.89 -10.67
C ARG A 97 -3.20 -1.67 -9.80
N ILE A 98 -4.13 -0.73 -9.93
CA ILE A 98 -4.11 0.52 -9.18
C ILE A 98 -5.32 0.61 -8.27
N PHE A 99 -5.13 1.16 -7.08
CA PHE A 99 -6.19 1.48 -6.12
C PHE A 99 -5.96 2.91 -5.62
N ALA A 100 -7.00 3.73 -5.63
CA ALA A 100 -6.99 5.15 -5.26
C ALA A 100 -8.04 5.43 -4.19
#